data_AF-B8E0R1-F1
#
_entry.id   AF-B8E0R1-F1
#
_cell.length_a   1.000
_cell.length_b   1.000
_cell.length_c   1.000
_cell.angle_alpha   90.00
_cell.angle_beta   90.00
_cell.angle_gamma   90.00
#
_symmetry.space_group_name_H-M   'P 1'
#
loop_
_entity.id
_entity.type
_entity.pdbx_description
1 polymer ?
#
loop_
_entity_poly.entity_id
_entity_poly.type
_entity_poly.pdbx_seq_one_letter_code
_entity_poly.pdbx_strand_id
1 'polypeptide(L)'
;MFSWLKKLFSSSPSQISSSSFIVSVKCKRCGEIIDVRVRPKEEANPEFGDMDQIIKYELFKDVLGTKCPNLMRLHIEFSPSWSIISKEIENGEIIEIKK
;
A
#
# COMPACT_ATOMS: atom_id res chain seq x y z
N MET A 1 -15.28 13.13 23.19
CA MET A 1 -14.52 13.23 21.92
C MET A 1 -13.62 12.00 21.81
N PHE A 2 -13.86 11.19 20.78
CA PHE A 2 -13.42 9.78 20.71
C PHE A 2 -11.90 9.64 20.48
N SER A 3 -11.18 9.29 21.54
CA SER A 3 -9.73 9.00 21.55
C SER A 3 -9.38 7.59 21.01
N TRP A 4 -10.25 6.97 20.21
CA TRP A 4 -10.04 5.62 19.66
C TRP A 4 -9.17 5.65 18.39
N LEU A 5 -9.21 6.73 17.62
CA LEU A 5 -8.59 6.82 16.29
C LEU A 5 -7.05 6.81 16.27
N LYS A 6 -6.38 6.88 17.42
CA LYS A 6 -4.90 6.96 17.50
C LYS A 6 -4.18 5.60 17.51
N LYS A 7 -4.89 4.46 17.45
CA LYS A 7 -4.27 3.12 17.56
C LYS A 7 -3.90 2.44 16.24
N LEU A 8 -4.03 3.09 15.09
CA LEU A 8 -3.72 2.47 13.79
C LEU A 8 -2.39 2.90 13.14
N PHE A 9 -1.63 3.82 13.75
CA PHE A 9 -0.34 4.30 13.22
C PHE A 9 0.86 3.79 14.03
N SER A 10 0.85 2.51 14.37
CA SER A 10 1.99 1.84 15.03
C SER A 10 2.44 0.64 14.20
N SER A 11 2.80 0.89 12.94
CA SER A 11 3.67 -0.03 12.20
C SER A 11 5.03 0.60 12.13
N SER A 12 6.03 0.04 12.83
CA SER A 12 7.43 0.37 12.60
C SER A 12 7.71 0.34 11.09
N PRO A 13 8.53 1.27 10.56
CA PRO A 13 8.90 1.26 9.15
C PRO A 13 9.65 -0.04 8.88
N SER A 14 8.94 -1.03 8.34
CA SER A 14 9.58 -2.23 7.83
C SER A 14 10.47 -1.76 6.70
N GLN A 15 11.79 -1.96 6.86
CA GLN A 15 12.79 -1.73 5.81
C GLN A 15 12.58 -2.77 4.70
N ILE A 16 11.50 -2.61 3.95
CA ILE A 16 11.29 -3.34 2.72
C ILE A 16 12.20 -2.67 1.71
N SER A 17 13.43 -3.17 1.65
CA SER A 17 14.34 -2.96 0.53
C SER A 17 13.56 -3.18 -0.77
N SER A 18 13.87 -2.37 -1.78
CA SER A 18 13.25 -2.23 -3.11
C SER A 18 12.99 -3.51 -3.95
N SER A 19 13.16 -4.69 -3.36
CA SER A 19 12.65 -5.97 -3.85
C SER A 19 11.12 -6.03 -3.85
N SER A 20 10.57 -6.88 -4.72
CA SER A 20 9.15 -7.24 -4.72
C SER A 20 8.71 -7.84 -3.36
N PHE A 21 7.47 -7.62 -2.98
CA PHE A 21 6.84 -8.14 -1.77
C PHE A 21 5.35 -8.45 -2.02
N ILE A 22 4.68 -9.07 -1.06
CA ILE A 22 3.24 -9.36 -1.05
C ILE A 22 2.54 -8.51 0.00
N VAL A 23 1.42 -7.91 -0.39
CA VAL A 23 0.46 -7.24 0.50
C VAL A 23 -0.79 -8.11 0.59
N SER A 24 -1.06 -8.65 1.77
CA SER A 24 -2.29 -9.40 2.04
C SER A 24 -3.42 -8.42 2.34
N VAL A 25 -4.44 -8.39 1.49
CA VAL A 25 -5.60 -7.49 1.59
C VAL A 25 -6.84 -8.28 1.93
N LYS A 26 -7.61 -7.84 2.93
CA LYS A 26 -8.95 -8.37 3.23
C LYS A 26 -10.02 -7.45 2.65
N CYS A 27 -10.96 -8.03 1.90
CA CYS A 27 -12.14 -7.35 1.40
C CYS A 27 -13.06 -6.93 2.56
N LYS A 28 -13.42 -5.64 2.65
CA LYS A 28 -14.37 -5.17 3.68
C LYS A 28 -15.79 -5.68 3.47
N ARG A 29 -16.16 -6.02 2.23
CA ARG A 29 -17.53 -6.49 1.91
C ARG A 29 -17.76 -7.95 2.29
N CYS A 30 -16.84 -8.85 1.93
CA CYS A 30 -17.04 -10.30 2.10
C CYS A 30 -15.98 -11.01 2.96
N GLY A 31 -14.91 -10.32 3.36
CA GLY A 31 -13.83 -10.90 4.16
C GLY A 31 -12.83 -11.76 3.39
N GLU A 32 -12.96 -11.90 2.06
CA GLU A 32 -11.96 -12.58 1.21
C GLU A 32 -10.57 -11.95 1.39
N ILE A 33 -9.55 -12.79 1.55
CA ILE A 33 -8.14 -12.36 1.61
C ILE A 33 -7.49 -12.59 0.26
N ILE A 34 -6.82 -11.58 -0.26
CA ILE A 34 -6.16 -11.59 -1.56
C ILE A 34 -4.70 -11.16 -1.37
N ASP A 35 -3.79 -12.00 -1.84
CA ASP A 35 -2.35 -11.72 -1.82
C ASP A 35 -1.97 -10.94 -3.08
N VAL A 36 -1.59 -9.68 -2.90
CA VAL A 36 -1.24 -8.75 -3.98
C VAL A 36 0.26 -8.63 -4.06
N ARG A 37 0.86 -9.09 -5.16
CA ARG A 37 2.29 -8.86 -5.40
C ARG A 37 2.53 -7.40 -5.78
N VAL A 38 3.51 -6.77 -5.15
CA VAL A 38 3.95 -5.40 -5.43
C VAL A 38 5.41 -5.44 -5.90
N ARG A 39 5.72 -4.71 -6.97
CA ARG A 39 7.07 -4.54 -7.53
C ARG A 39 7.36 -3.03 -7.65
N PRO A 40 7.88 -2.38 -6.60
CA PRO A 40 7.92 -0.91 -6.53
C PRO A 40 8.67 -0.25 -7.68
N LYS A 41 9.82 -0.80 -8.09
CA LYS A 41 10.66 -0.20 -9.15
C LYS A 41 10.02 -0.28 -10.53
N GLU A 42 9.18 -1.27 -10.74
CA GLU A 42 8.55 -1.57 -12.02
C GLU A 42 7.15 -0.94 -12.13
N GLU A 43 6.49 -0.68 -11.01
CA GLU A 43 5.08 -0.28 -10.96
C GLU A 43 4.84 1.14 -10.43
N ALA A 44 5.77 1.73 -9.67
CA ALA A 44 5.58 3.05 -9.07
C ALA A 44 5.99 4.18 -10.02
N ASN A 45 5.26 5.29 -9.98
CA ASN A 45 5.54 6.50 -10.74
C ASN A 45 6.25 7.53 -9.86
N PRO A 46 7.26 8.25 -10.37
CA PRO A 46 7.90 9.32 -9.62
C PRO A 46 6.97 10.53 -9.50
N GLU A 47 6.99 11.16 -8.32
CA GLU A 47 6.48 12.51 -8.13
C GLU A 47 7.67 13.48 -8.08
N PHE A 48 7.57 14.57 -8.84
CA PHE A 48 8.60 15.59 -8.95
C PHE A 48 8.21 16.83 -8.15
N GLY A 49 9.16 17.38 -7.41
CA GLY A 49 9.02 18.67 -6.73
C GLY A 49 9.29 19.86 -7.66
N ASP A 50 9.29 21.06 -7.10
CA ASP A 50 9.41 22.33 -7.83
C ASP A 50 10.72 22.51 -8.63
N MET A 51 11.75 21.71 -8.33
CA MET A 51 13.06 21.76 -9.01
C MET A 51 13.34 20.49 -9.84
N ASP A 52 12.29 19.81 -10.31
CA ASP A 52 12.36 18.54 -11.07
C ASP A 52 13.08 17.40 -10.33
N GLN A 53 13.24 17.51 -9.01
CA GLN A 53 13.77 16.45 -8.18
C GLN A 53 12.68 15.44 -7.79
N ILE A 54 12.99 14.15 -7.80
CA ILE A 54 12.06 13.13 -7.31
C ILE A 54 11.92 13.25 -5.79
N ILE A 55 10.70 13.51 -5.33
CA ILE A 55 10.39 13.68 -3.89
C ILE A 55 9.76 12.43 -3.28
N LYS A 56 9.04 11.64 -4.06
CA LYS A 56 8.51 10.32 -3.68
C LYS A 56 8.17 9.50 -4.93
N TYR A 57 7.79 8.25 -4.72
CA TYR A 57 7.17 7.41 -5.74
C TYR A 57 5.78 6.98 -5.30
N GLU A 58 4.80 7.03 -6.18
CA GLU A 58 3.42 6.61 -5.93
C GLU A 58 3.10 5.32 -6.70
N LEU A 59 2.50 4.34 -6.02
CA LEU A 59 2.03 3.11 -6.62
C LEU A 59 0.54 2.94 -6.35
N PHE A 60 -0.23 2.84 -7.42
CA PHE A 60 -1.65 2.51 -7.39
C PHE A 60 -1.89 1.12 -7.95
N LYS A 61 -2.69 0.32 -7.26
CA LYS A 61 -3.05 -1.02 -7.72
C LYS A 61 -4.52 -1.33 -7.46
N ASP A 62 -5.23 -1.64 -8.53
CA ASP A 62 -6.59 -2.14 -8.48
C ASP A 62 -6.58 -3.63 -8.14
N VAL A 63 -7.35 -4.00 -7.12
CA VAL A 63 -7.46 -5.37 -6.62
C VAL A 63 -8.94 -5.76 -6.69
N LEU A 64 -9.27 -6.67 -7.59
CA LEU A 64 -10.62 -7.18 -7.74
C LEU A 64 -10.77 -8.52 -7.04
N GLY A 65 -11.75 -8.64 -6.15
CA GLY A 65 -12.05 -9.91 -5.49
C GLY A 65 -12.55 -10.99 -6.44
N THR A 66 -12.19 -12.24 -6.15
CA THR A 66 -12.57 -13.39 -6.99
C THR A 66 -13.92 -13.96 -6.58
N LYS A 67 -14.21 -13.97 -5.27
CA LYS A 67 -15.49 -14.42 -4.71
C LYS A 67 -16.53 -13.31 -4.69
N CYS A 68 -16.06 -12.07 -4.55
CA CYS A 68 -16.87 -10.87 -4.50
C CYS A 68 -16.22 -9.82 -5.39
N PRO A 69 -16.86 -9.38 -6.50
CA PRO A 69 -16.28 -8.41 -7.43
C PRO A 69 -16.32 -6.98 -6.86
N ASN A 70 -15.82 -6.83 -5.63
CA ASN A 70 -15.67 -5.56 -4.95
C ASN A 70 -14.27 -5.02 -5.27
N LEU A 71 -14.22 -3.90 -6.00
CA LEU A 71 -12.97 -3.22 -6.34
C LEU A 71 -12.36 -2.59 -5.08
N MET A 72 -11.12 -2.95 -4.80
CA MET A 72 -10.28 -2.35 -3.77
C MET A 72 -9.12 -1.62 -4.45
N ARG A 73 -8.72 -0.47 -3.91
CA ARG A 73 -7.64 0.35 -4.46
C ARG A 73 -6.53 0.49 -3.44
N LEU A 74 -5.42 -0.17 -3.70
CA LEU A 74 -4.21 -0.08 -2.89
C LEU A 74 -3.38 1.11 -3.37
N HIS A 75 -3.04 2.01 -2.45
CA HIS A 75 -2.12 3.11 -2.68
C HIS A 75 -0.92 2.96 -1.73
N ILE A 76 0.30 3.00 -2.27
CA ILE A 76 1.54 2.96 -1.49
C ILE A 76 2.46 4.08 -1.97
N GLU A 77 2.94 4.88 -1.05
CA GLU A 77 3.97 5.88 -1.31
C GLU A 77 5.33 5.37 -0.83
N PHE A 78 6.37 5.60 -1.62
CA PHE A 78 7.75 5.28 -1.29
C PHE A 78 8.62 6.53 -1.27
N SER A 79 9.60 6.56 -0.37
CA SER A 79 10.65 7.57 -0.38
C SER A 79 11.55 7.41 -1.61
N PRO A 80 12.40 8.41 -1.92
CA PRO A 80 13.45 8.26 -2.94
C PRO A 80 14.40 7.09 -2.67
N SER A 81 14.52 6.66 -1.40
CA SER A 81 15.28 5.49 -0.95
C SER A 81 14.49 4.18 -0.93
N TRP A 82 13.28 4.16 -1.48
CA TRP A 82 12.36 3.01 -1.57
C TRP A 82 11.80 2.50 -0.22
N SER A 83 11.89 3.29 0.84
CA SER A 83 11.18 2.98 2.10
C SER A 83 9.69 3.33 1.94
N ILE A 84 8.79 2.51 2.47
CA ILE A 84 7.36 2.83 2.48
C ILE A 84 7.12 4.05 3.40
N ILE A 85 6.55 5.12 2.84
CA ILE A 85 6.13 6.32 3.57
C ILE A 85 4.71 6.12 4.09
N SER A 86 3.80 5.73 3.21
CA SER A 86 2.38 5.54 3.52
C SER A 86 1.83 4.33 2.76
N LYS A 87 0.74 3.78 3.29
CA LYS A 87 0.02 2.66 2.70
C LYS A 87 -1.45 2.77 3.08
N GLU A 88 -2.31 2.78 2.08
CA GLU A 88 -3.75 2.95 2.26
C GLU A 88 -4.49 2.02 1.32
N ILE A 89 -5.71 1.65 1.72
CA ILE A 89 -6.57 0.84 0.88
C ILE A 89 -8.05 1.24 1.00
N GLU A 90 -8.66 1.48 -0.16
CA GLU A 90 -10.10 1.69 -0.27
C GLU A 90 -10.83 0.35 -0.34
N ASN A 91 -12.01 0.27 0.30
CA ASN A 91 -12.89 -0.91 0.31
C ASN A 91 -12.25 -2.23 0.79
N GLY A 92 -11.09 -2.16 1.42
CA GLY A 92 -10.35 -3.28 2.00
C GLY A 92 -9.64 -2.89 3.30
N GLU A 93 -8.88 -3.84 3.82
CA GLU A 93 -7.98 -3.69 4.97
C GLU A 93 -6.64 -4.37 4.64
N ILE A 94 -5.52 -3.69 4.90
CA ILE A 94 -4.19 -4.30 4.80
C ILE A 94 -3.97 -5.13 6.07
N ILE A 95 -3.73 -6.42 5.90
CA ILE A 95 -3.58 -7.37 7.02
C ILE A 95 -2.12 -7.65 7.31
N GLU A 96 -1.31 -7.80 6.24
CA GLU A 96 0.09 -8.19 6.35
C GLU A 96 0.88 -7.70 5.14
N ILE A 97 2.17 -7.42 5.36
CA ILE A 97 3.14 -7.21 4.28
C ILE A 97 4.32 -8.15 4.51
N LYS A 98 4.59 -9.03 3.54
CA LYS A 98 5.60 -10.09 3.59
C LYS A 98 6.49 -10.05 2.35
N LYS A 99 7.78 -10.37 2.50
CA LYS A 99 8.77 -10.35 1.40
C LYS A 99 8.80 -11.67 0.66
#